data_AF-A0A1R3H6W0-F1
#
_entry.id   AF-A0A1R3H6W0-F1
#
_cell.length_a   1.000
_cell.length_b   1.000
_cell.length_c   1.000
_cell.angle_alpha   90.00
_cell.angle_beta   90.00
_cell.angle_gamma   90.00
#
_symmetry.space_group_name_H-M   'P 1'
#
loop_
_entity.id
_entity.type
_entity.pdbx_description
1 polymer ?
#
loop_
_entity_poly.entity_id
_entity_poly.type
_entity_poly.pdbx_seq_one_letter_code
_entity_poly.pdbx_strand_id
1 'polypeptide(L)'
;MVRNNEELGNLLAGVTVAHVLISMMMVAKQAEAAAVTIKPGVLDPCERPGGPHPGCHPNVHSPPQEANPYNHGCLKLRRCRRGKENN
;
A
#
# COMPACT_ATOMS: atom_id res chain seq x y z
N MET A 1 21.43 25.41 55.66
CA MET A 1 20.84 25.70 54.34
C MET A 1 21.11 24.60 53.28
N VAL A 2 21.51 23.38 53.68
CA VAL A 2 21.83 22.26 52.75
C VAL A 2 20.66 21.28 52.60
N ARG A 3 19.88 21.06 53.67
CA ARG A 3 18.69 20.18 53.70
C ARG A 3 17.59 20.54 52.70
N ASN A 4 17.49 21.81 52.28
CA ASN A 4 16.49 22.25 51.30
C ASN A 4 16.90 21.93 49.85
N ASN A 5 18.19 21.76 49.56
CA ASN A 5 18.68 21.49 48.20
C ASN A 5 18.59 20.00 47.85
N GLU A 6 18.70 19.11 48.84
CA GLU A 6 18.52 17.66 48.67
C GLU A 6 17.04 17.31 48.47
N GLU A 7 16.15 17.89 49.29
CA GLU A 7 14.70 17.75 49.12
C GLU A 7 14.19 18.33 47.80
N LEU A 8 14.73 19.49 47.39
CA LEU A 8 14.45 20.09 46.09
C LEU A 8 15.00 19.20 44.94
N GLY A 9 16.18 18.61 45.11
CA GLY A 9 16.76 17.66 44.18
C GLY A 9 15.91 16.39 44.03
N ASN A 10 15.40 15.85 45.14
CA ASN A 10 14.53 14.68 45.16
C ASN A 10 13.15 14.98 44.54
N LEU A 11 12.58 16.16 44.80
CA LEU A 11 11.35 16.64 44.17
C LEU A 11 11.52 16.82 42.65
N LEU A 12 12.60 17.46 42.23
CA LEU A 12 12.91 17.66 40.81
C LEU A 12 13.16 16.32 40.10
N ALA A 13 13.88 15.39 40.75
CA ALA A 13 14.08 14.03 40.24
C ALA A 13 12.75 13.25 40.12
N GLY A 14 11.85 13.39 41.09
CA GLY A 14 10.52 12.78 41.01
C GLY A 14 9.69 13.32 39.85
N VAL A 15 9.71 14.64 39.63
CA VAL A 15 8.99 15.30 38.53
C VAL A 15 9.56 14.88 37.17
N THR A 16 10.88 14.82 37.02
CA THR A 16 11.51 14.41 35.75
C THR A 16 11.23 12.94 35.44
N VAL A 17 11.29 12.05 36.43
CA VAL A 17 10.93 10.63 36.27
C VAL A 17 9.47 10.50 35.81
N ALA A 18 8.54 11.17 36.47
CA ALA A 18 7.13 11.14 36.07
C ALA A 18 6.92 11.65 34.62
N HIS A 19 7.59 12.74 34.25
CA HIS A 19 7.49 13.31 32.91
C HIS A 19 8.04 12.38 31.81
N VAL A 20 9.18 11.73 32.07
CA VAL A 20 9.78 10.75 31.14
C VAL A 20 8.86 9.53 30.98
N LEU A 21 8.28 9.03 32.07
CA LEU A 21 7.36 7.89 32.03
C LEU A 21 6.09 8.21 31.23
N ILE A 22 5.48 9.37 31.45
CA ILE A 22 4.31 9.81 30.68
C ILE A 22 4.66 9.95 29.19
N SER A 23 5.80 10.57 28.87
CA SER A 23 6.24 10.73 27.48
C SER A 23 6.45 9.39 26.78
N MET A 24 7.10 8.44 27.46
CA MET A 24 7.31 7.08 26.95
C MET A 24 5.98 6.33 26.72
N MET A 25 5.02 6.44 27.64
CA MET A 25 3.70 5.83 27.46
C MET A 25 2.96 6.39 26.24
N MET A 26 3.03 7.70 26.01
CA MET A 26 2.40 8.35 24.85
C MET A 26 3.04 7.90 23.53
N VAL A 27 4.37 7.77 23.49
CA VAL A 27 5.10 7.25 22.31
C VAL A 27 4.76 5.78 22.04
N ALA A 28 4.68 4.95 23.08
CA ALA A 28 4.30 3.54 22.95
C ALA A 28 2.89 3.37 22.37
N LYS A 29 1.93 4.24 22.75
CA LYS A 29 0.57 4.22 22.20
C LYS A 29 0.51 4.62 20.72
N GLN A 30 1.40 5.51 20.27
CA GLN A 30 1.48 5.88 18.85
C GLN A 30 2.13 4.79 18.01
N ALA A 31 3.09 4.04 18.56
CA ALA A 31 3.70 2.90 17.87
C ALA A 31 2.69 1.77 17.60
N GLU A 32 1.74 1.55 18.52
CA GLU A 32 0.62 0.62 18.33
C GLU A 32 -0.39 1.13 17.28
N ALA A 33 -0.62 2.45 17.22
CA ALA A 33 -1.56 3.06 16.27
C ALA A 33 -1.01 3.20 14.83
N ALA A 34 0.32 3.22 14.66
CA ALA A 34 0.97 3.33 13.35
C ALA A 34 1.07 2.00 12.59
N ALA A 35 0.79 0.87 13.25
CA ALA A 35 0.72 -0.43 12.62
C ALA A 35 -0.67 -0.71 12.02
N VAL A 36 -1.26 0.27 11.32
CA VAL A 36 -2.38 -0.02 10.42
C VAL A 36 -1.78 -0.75 9.23
N THR A 37 -1.79 -2.08 9.28
CA THR A 37 -1.41 -2.93 8.15
C THR A 37 -2.25 -2.53 6.94
N ILE A 38 -1.62 -1.80 6.01
CA ILE A 38 -2.26 -1.42 4.75
C ILE A 38 -2.66 -2.73 4.07
N LYS A 39 -3.95 -2.85 3.73
CA LYS A 39 -4.45 -4.05 3.06
C LYS A 39 -3.64 -4.27 1.78
N PRO A 40 -3.21 -5.51 1.49
CA PRO A 40 -2.37 -5.82 0.32
C PRO A 40 -2.92 -5.25 -1.00
N GLY A 41 -4.24 -5.31 -1.21
CA GLY A 41 -4.92 -4.73 -2.38
C GLY A 41 -4.85 -3.20 -2.55
N VAL A 42 -4.21 -2.47 -1.63
CA VAL A 42 -3.84 -1.06 -1.81
C VAL A 42 -2.44 -0.93 -2.43
N LEU A 43 -1.54 -1.87 -2.15
CA LEU A 43 -0.18 -1.90 -2.70
C LEU A 43 -0.14 -2.63 -4.04
N ASP A 44 -0.86 -3.75 -4.16
CA ASP A 44 -1.03 -4.48 -5.41
C ASP A 44 -2.44 -4.22 -5.99
N PRO A 45 -2.56 -3.48 -7.11
CA PRO A 45 -3.82 -3.29 -7.81
C PRO A 45 -4.52 -4.61 -8.20
N CYS A 46 -3.77 -5.70 -8.39
CA CYS A 46 -4.31 -7.01 -8.76
C CYS A 46 -5.00 -7.75 -7.62
N GLU A 47 -4.70 -7.39 -6.36
CA GLU A 47 -5.34 -7.99 -5.18
C GLU A 47 -6.57 -7.21 -4.70
N ARG A 48 -6.99 -6.18 -5.44
CA ARG A 48 -8.19 -5.41 -5.10
C ARG A 48 -9.45 -6.29 -5.22
N PRO A 49 -10.46 -6.15 -4.33
CA PRO A 49 -11.75 -6.80 -4.53
C PRO A 49 -12.47 -6.25 -5.78
N GLY A 50 -13.25 -7.09 -6.48
CA GLY A 50 -14.06 -6.65 -7.63
C GLY A 50 -13.92 -7.49 -8.91
N GLY A 51 -13.19 -8.61 -8.87
CA GLY A 51 -13.04 -9.52 -10.02
C GLY A 51 -11.71 -9.34 -10.75
N PRO A 52 -11.56 -9.92 -11.96
CA PRO A 52 -10.33 -9.83 -12.73
C PRO A 52 -10.03 -8.38 -13.13
N HIS A 53 -8.86 -7.88 -12.71
CA HIS A 53 -8.43 -6.54 -13.07
C HIS A 53 -7.71 -6.53 -14.41
N PRO A 54 -7.96 -5.55 -15.29
CA PRO A 54 -7.25 -5.44 -16.56
C PRO A 54 -5.73 -5.36 -16.35
N GLY A 55 -4.98 -6.18 -17.08
CA GLY A 55 -3.51 -6.24 -16.99
C GLY A 55 -2.97 -7.13 -15.86
N CYS A 56 -3.84 -7.68 -15.00
CA CYS A 56 -3.45 -8.66 -14.00
C CYS A 56 -3.57 -10.06 -14.58
N HIS A 57 -2.49 -10.84 -14.49
CA HIS A 57 -2.45 -12.22 -14.97
C HIS A 57 -2.11 -13.17 -13.81
N PRO A 58 -2.76 -14.35 -13.69
CA PRO A 58 -2.48 -15.32 -12.62
C PRO A 58 -1.02 -15.80 -12.60
N ASN A 59 -0.37 -15.77 -13.75
CA ASN A 59 1.05 -16.06 -13.90
C ASN A 59 1.80 -14.77 -14.22
N VAL A 60 2.67 -14.32 -13.31
CA VAL A 60 3.44 -13.08 -13.44
C VAL A 60 4.47 -13.12 -14.59
N HIS A 61 4.85 -14.32 -15.04
CA HIS A 61 5.85 -14.53 -16.09
C HIS A 61 5.24 -14.80 -17.47
N SER A 62 3.92 -14.83 -17.59
CA SER A 62 3.29 -14.98 -18.89
C SER A 62 3.50 -13.72 -19.74
N PRO A 63 3.65 -13.86 -21.06
CA PRO A 63 3.60 -12.71 -21.96
C PRO A 63 2.25 -11.99 -21.85
N PRO A 64 2.20 -10.67 -22.11
CA PRO A 64 0.96 -9.91 -22.16
C PRO A 64 -0.03 -10.56 -23.14
N GLN A 65 -1.28 -10.71 -22.70
CA GLN A 65 -2.34 -11.27 -23.53
C GLN A 65 -3.17 -10.14 -24.15
N GLU A 66 -3.53 -10.31 -25.42
CA GLU A 66 -4.39 -9.37 -26.12
C GLU A 66 -5.79 -9.39 -25.48
N ALA A 67 -6.31 -8.23 -25.09
CA ALA A 67 -7.63 -8.12 -24.45
C ALA A 67 -8.78 -8.42 -25.42
N ASN A 68 -8.55 -8.26 -26.72
CA ASN A 68 -9.49 -8.56 -27.79
C ASN A 68 -8.71 -8.83 -29.06
N PRO A 69 -9.06 -9.85 -29.86
CA PRO A 69 -8.43 -10.05 -31.16
C PRO A 69 -8.67 -8.83 -32.05
N TYR A 70 -7.62 -8.11 -32.41
CA TYR A 70 -7.77 -6.91 -33.21
C TYR A 70 -7.80 -7.24 -34.70
N ASN A 71 -9.01 -7.28 -35.26
CA ASN A 71 -9.21 -7.34 -36.69
C ASN A 71 -9.81 -6.01 -37.17
N HIS A 72 -8.99 -5.18 -37.79
CA HIS A 72 -9.44 -3.95 -38.46
C HIS A 72 -10.48 -4.20 -39.57
N GLY A 73 -10.66 -5.46 -39.97
CA GLY A 73 -11.47 -5.84 -41.10
C GLY A 73 -10.96 -5.19 -42.39
N CYS A 74 -11.69 -5.44 -43.47
CA CYS A 74 -11.52 -4.65 -44.66
C CYS A 74 -12.43 -3.43 -44.63
N LEU A 75 -11.90 -2.22 -44.52
CA LEU A 75 -12.70 -1.04 -44.85
C LEU A 75 -13.04 -1.05 -46.35
N LYS A 76 -14.30 -0.79 -46.70
CA LYS A 76 -14.78 -0.66 -48.10
C LYS A 76 -13.91 0.29 -48.94
N LEU A 77 -13.37 1.34 -48.31
CA LEU A 77 -12.46 2.30 -48.97
C LEU A 77 -11.17 1.64 -49.48
N ARG A 78 -10.68 0.58 -48.80
CA ARG A 78 -9.40 -0.08 -49.10
C ARG A 78 -9.51 -1.28 -50.05
N ARG A 79 -10.71 -1.57 -50.59
CA ARG A 79 -10.98 -2.62 -51.61
C ARG A 79 -10.13 -3.89 -51.40
N CYS A 80 -10.34 -4.62 -50.31
CA CYS A 80 -9.57 -5.84 -50.08
C CYS A 80 -9.85 -6.83 -51.20
N ARG A 81 -8.78 -7.31 -51.82
CA ARG A 81 -8.87 -8.41 -52.78
C ARG A 81 -9.43 -9.60 -52.03
N ARG A 82 -10.56 -10.16 -52.48
CA ARG A 82 -11.09 -11.43 -51.97
C ARG A 82 -10.05 -12.53 -52.27
N GLY A 83 -9.16 -12.80 -51.33
CA GLY A 83 -8.41 -14.04 -51.26
C GLY A 83 -9.23 -15.03 -50.43
N LYS A 84 -9.35 -16.28 -50.91
CA LYS A 84 -10.26 -17.31 -50.37
C LYS A 84 -10.15 -17.45 -48.84
N GLU A 85 -11.32 -17.49 -48.21
CA GLU A 85 -11.52 -17.94 -46.85
C GLU A 85 -11.32 -19.46 -46.83
N ASN A 86 -10.31 -19.93 -46.10
CA ASN A 86 -10.11 -21.36 -45.86
C ASN A 86 -10.84 -21.71 -44.57
N ASN A 87 -11.74 -22.68 -44.68
CA ASN A 87 -12.51 -23.31 -43.60
C ASN A 87 -11.63 -23.86 -42.48
#